data_AF-A0A151IIS4-F1
#
_entry.id   AF-A0A151IIS4-F1
#
_cell.length_a   1.000
_cell.length_b   1.000
_cell.length_c   1.000
_cell.angle_alpha   90.00
_cell.angle_beta   90.00
_cell.angle_gamma   90.00
#
_symmetry.space_group_name_H-M   'P 1'
#
loop_
_entity.id
_entity.type
_entity.pdbx_description
1 polymer ?
#
loop_
_entity_poly.entity_id
_entity_poly.type
_entity_poly.pdbx_seq_one_letter_code
_entity_poly.pdbx_strand_id
1 'polypeptide(L)'
;FASTVSFMSPKACKYIRNVFPVLPHLSTLRKWHAEIDVKPGICQAALEILTEKHVQANKTGKKLLCSMMVDDIAIRKHVRWNGKQYTGFVTYNKSNIKNVKMLIDKNLSCQQYQYGLHAGTKIRKRRINFQTEKMRVRLATQLLSCSVSNALYFLRTTVKLPEFVDFFGTEKFCIMLNNIFDLLNSRQKNVKNPSKSPINRSNITEIRSKVMEYENYITSLQCNRKSILTTKRKLGFFGLIISMRSCIAIFDNYASTDESPLQYILTYKL
;
A
#
# COMPACT_ATOMS: atom_id res chain seq x y z
N PHE A 1 -5.35 7.11 31.07
CA PHE A 1 -5.40 8.55 30.74
C PHE A 1 -4.01 9.21 30.74
N ALA A 2 -3.33 9.35 31.90
CA ALA A 2 -2.04 10.07 32.00
C ALA A 2 -0.94 9.54 31.05
N SER A 3 -0.80 8.21 30.95
CA SER A 3 0.13 7.56 30.02
C SER A 3 -0.20 7.91 28.55
N THR A 4 -1.48 7.90 28.16
CA THR A 4 -1.93 8.29 26.82
C THR A 4 -1.57 9.74 26.48
N VAL A 5 -1.81 10.68 27.40
CA VAL A 5 -1.47 12.10 27.20
C VAL A 5 0.06 12.26 27.07
N SER A 6 0.84 11.59 27.92
CA SER A 6 2.30 11.62 27.83
C SER A 6 2.84 11.00 26.54
N PHE A 7 2.22 9.92 26.05
CA PHE A 7 2.59 9.29 24.78
C PHE A 7 2.35 10.22 23.59
N MET A 8 1.20 10.91 23.57
CA MET A 8 0.85 11.87 22.51
C MET A 8 1.71 13.14 22.58
N SER A 9 1.92 13.68 23.79
CA SER A 9 2.74 14.87 24.01
C SER A 9 3.19 14.99 25.48
N PRO A 10 4.48 14.73 25.77
CA PRO A 10 5.03 14.94 27.11
C PRO A 10 4.93 16.40 27.57
N LYS A 11 4.99 17.35 26.62
CA LYS A 11 4.83 18.80 26.89
C LYS A 11 3.40 19.11 27.35
N ALA A 12 2.40 18.56 26.67
CA ALA A 12 0.99 18.74 27.06
C ALA A 12 0.74 18.08 28.42
N CYS A 13 1.29 16.90 28.68
CA CYS A 13 1.18 16.24 29.98
C CYS A 13 1.77 17.10 31.13
N LYS A 14 2.92 17.73 30.91
CA LYS A 14 3.52 18.68 31.87
C LYS A 14 2.64 19.91 32.08
N TYR A 15 2.11 20.49 31.02
CA TYR A 15 1.20 21.64 31.11
C TYR A 15 -0.07 21.30 31.89
N ILE A 16 -0.75 20.21 31.53
CA ILE A 16 -1.98 19.79 32.22
C ILE A 16 -1.69 19.50 33.69
N ARG A 17 -0.53 18.91 34.03
CA ARG A 17 -0.14 18.71 35.44
C ARG A 17 0.03 20.02 36.20
N ASN A 18 0.52 21.09 35.56
CA ASN A 18 0.66 22.39 36.20
C ASN A 18 -0.70 23.06 36.46
N VAL A 19 -1.67 22.89 35.55
CA VAL A 19 -3.02 23.45 35.69
C VAL A 19 -3.90 22.58 36.61
N PHE A 20 -3.76 21.26 36.50
CA PHE A 20 -4.50 20.24 37.25
C PHE A 20 -3.50 19.26 37.89
N PRO A 21 -3.09 19.46 39.16
CA PRO A 21 -2.04 18.69 39.82
C PRO A 21 -2.43 17.24 40.20
N VAL A 22 -3.42 16.67 39.50
CA VAL A 22 -3.92 15.30 39.69
C VAL A 22 -3.10 14.28 38.87
N LEU A 23 -2.36 14.73 37.84
CA LEU A 23 -1.58 13.84 36.98
C LEU A 23 -0.26 13.41 37.63
N PRO A 24 0.18 12.14 37.48
CA PRO A 24 1.46 11.65 37.97
C PRO A 24 2.66 12.33 37.28
N HIS A 25 3.83 12.29 37.92
CA HIS A 25 5.03 12.89 37.33
C HIS A 25 5.52 12.05 36.14
N LEU A 26 6.19 12.68 35.16
CA LEU A 26 6.74 11.96 34.00
C LEU A 26 7.70 10.84 34.41
N SER A 27 8.45 11.01 35.51
CA SER A 27 9.31 9.96 36.07
C SER A 27 8.53 8.75 36.54
N THR A 28 7.35 8.94 37.14
CA THR A 28 6.45 7.86 37.56
C THR A 28 5.93 7.11 36.34
N LEU A 29 5.50 7.84 35.30
CA LEU A 29 5.07 7.23 34.04
C LEU A 29 6.19 6.42 33.37
N ARG A 30 7.43 6.92 33.39
CA ARG A 30 8.59 6.18 32.87
C ARG A 30 8.85 4.88 33.65
N LYS A 31 8.69 4.90 34.98
CA LYS A 31 8.81 3.69 35.81
C LYS A 31 7.76 2.65 35.43
N TRP A 32 6.49 3.06 35.28
CA TRP A 32 5.42 2.16 34.83
C TRP A 32 5.72 1.52 33.46
N HIS A 33 6.31 2.28 32.53
CA HIS A 33 6.70 1.75 31.23
C HIS A 33 7.96 0.89 31.25
N ALA A 34 8.83 1.04 32.26
CA ALA A 34 10.08 0.27 32.37
C ALA A 34 9.86 -1.18 32.81
N GLU A 35 8.68 -1.50 33.37
CA GLU A 35 8.32 -2.86 33.77
C GLU A 35 8.02 -3.78 32.58
N ILE A 36 7.70 -3.21 31.41
CA ILE A 36 7.39 -3.98 30.21
C ILE A 36 8.71 -4.41 29.55
N ASP A 37 8.94 -5.71 29.46
CA ASP A 37 10.12 -6.26 28.78
C ASP A 37 9.96 -6.18 27.26
N VAL A 38 10.82 -5.38 26.59
CA VAL A 38 10.79 -5.17 25.13
C VAL A 38 12.12 -5.60 24.50
N LYS A 39 12.59 -6.80 24.84
CA LYS A 39 13.78 -7.41 24.25
C LYS A 39 13.60 -7.74 22.76
N PRO A 40 14.70 -7.90 22.00
CA PRO A 40 14.64 -8.41 20.64
C PRO A 40 13.91 -9.76 20.59
N GLY A 41 13.05 -9.94 19.61
CA GLY A 41 12.22 -11.14 19.44
C GLY A 41 10.73 -10.81 19.44
N ILE A 42 9.91 -11.81 19.75
CA ILE A 42 8.46 -11.67 19.80
C ILE A 42 8.07 -11.05 21.15
N CYS A 43 7.31 -9.96 21.10
CA CYS A 43 6.81 -9.28 22.30
C CYS A 43 5.70 -10.11 22.96
N GLN A 44 6.04 -10.85 24.02
CA GLN A 44 5.09 -11.72 24.71
C GLN A 44 3.91 -10.96 25.31
N ALA A 45 4.16 -9.80 25.93
CA ALA A 45 3.10 -8.94 26.46
C ALA A 45 2.09 -8.51 25.37
N ALA A 46 2.54 -8.28 24.14
CA ALA A 46 1.65 -7.96 23.04
C ALA A 46 0.79 -9.17 22.60
N LEU A 47 1.36 -10.38 22.62
CA LEU A 47 0.62 -11.61 22.33
C LEU A 47 -0.43 -11.93 23.39
N GLU A 48 -0.13 -11.70 24.67
CA GLU A 48 -1.08 -11.87 25.78
C GLU A 48 -2.30 -10.96 25.59
N ILE A 49 -2.08 -9.68 25.28
CA ILE A 49 -3.17 -8.72 24.99
C ILE A 49 -4.00 -9.16 23.77
N LEU A 50 -3.35 -9.69 22.71
CA LEU A 50 -4.07 -10.22 21.54
C LEU A 50 -4.90 -11.45 21.91
N THR A 51 -4.38 -12.30 22.78
CA THR A 51 -5.07 -13.51 23.28
C THR A 51 -6.30 -13.12 24.11
N GLU A 52 -6.18 -12.14 25.01
CA GLU A 52 -7.31 -11.61 25.77
C GLU A 52 -8.40 -11.05 24.86
N LYS A 53 -8.02 -10.26 23.85
CA LYS A 53 -8.96 -9.71 22.86
C LYS A 53 -9.65 -10.81 22.06
N HIS A 54 -8.92 -11.87 21.70
CA HIS A 54 -9.50 -13.03 21.03
C HIS A 54 -10.55 -13.72 21.91
N VAL A 55 -10.24 -13.96 23.18
CA VAL A 55 -11.19 -14.55 24.14
C VAL A 55 -12.43 -13.67 24.32
N GLN A 56 -12.26 -12.36 24.45
CA GLN A 56 -13.38 -11.42 24.56
C GLN A 56 -14.26 -11.41 23.30
N ALA A 57 -13.66 -11.43 22.11
CA ALA A 57 -14.40 -11.50 20.86
C ALA A 57 -15.22 -12.80 20.76
N ASN A 58 -14.60 -13.94 21.06
CA ASN A 58 -15.27 -15.24 21.03
C ASN A 58 -16.46 -15.32 21.99
N LYS A 59 -16.36 -14.72 23.20
CA LYS A 59 -17.48 -14.64 24.15
C LYS A 59 -18.70 -13.90 23.58
N THR A 60 -18.48 -12.97 22.64
CA THR A 60 -19.55 -12.25 21.93
C THR A 60 -19.99 -12.93 20.62
N GLY A 61 -19.54 -14.16 20.37
CA GLY A 61 -19.80 -14.89 19.13
C GLY A 61 -19.04 -14.34 17.90
N LYS A 62 -18.07 -13.44 18.10
CA LYS A 62 -17.30 -12.82 17.02
C LYS A 62 -15.94 -13.48 16.88
N LYS A 63 -15.58 -13.86 15.66
CA LYS A 63 -14.23 -14.35 15.34
C LYS A 63 -13.28 -13.18 15.07
N LEU A 64 -12.20 -13.08 15.83
CA LEU A 64 -11.14 -12.10 15.58
C LEU A 64 -10.19 -12.61 14.48
N LEU A 65 -10.05 -11.84 13.40
CA LEU A 65 -9.12 -12.10 12.30
C LEU A 65 -8.15 -10.93 12.18
N CYS A 66 -6.87 -11.23 11.96
CA CYS A 66 -5.81 -10.23 11.84
C CYS A 66 -4.82 -10.60 10.74
N SER A 67 -4.38 -9.60 9.97
CA SER A 67 -3.24 -9.70 9.06
C SER A 67 -1.98 -9.23 9.77
N MET A 68 -0.87 -9.94 9.55
CA MET A 68 0.45 -9.57 10.06
C MET A 68 1.29 -9.00 8.92
N MET A 69 1.64 -7.72 9.04
CA MET A 69 2.52 -7.02 8.10
C MET A 69 3.84 -6.72 8.78
N VAL A 70 4.95 -7.09 8.13
CA VAL A 70 6.31 -6.88 8.64
C VAL A 70 7.10 -6.13 7.58
N ASP A 71 7.77 -5.05 8.00
CA ASP A 71 8.65 -4.25 7.14
C ASP A 71 9.87 -3.77 7.95
N ASP A 72 10.99 -3.60 7.27
CA ASP A 72 12.25 -3.18 7.88
C ASP A 72 12.43 -1.66 7.79
N ILE A 73 12.89 -1.05 8.88
CA ILE A 73 13.18 0.39 8.93
C ILE A 73 14.69 0.60 9.07
N ALA A 74 15.26 1.44 8.21
CA ALA A 74 16.65 1.84 8.32
C ALA A 74 16.87 2.74 9.55
N ILE A 75 17.60 2.24 10.55
CA ILE A 75 17.99 2.99 11.75
C ILE A 75 19.44 3.49 11.60
N ARG A 76 19.74 4.63 12.22
CA ARG A 76 21.12 5.16 12.27
C ARG A 76 22.02 4.16 12.99
N LYS A 77 23.17 3.82 12.38
CA LYS A 77 24.20 3.00 13.04
C LYS A 77 24.74 3.76 14.25
N HIS A 78 24.50 3.22 15.43
CA HIS A 78 25.02 3.75 16.69
C HIS A 78 25.10 2.62 17.73
N VAL A 79 26.00 2.78 18.69
CA VAL A 79 26.05 1.95 19.90
C VAL A 79 25.64 2.83 21.08
N ARG A 80 24.81 2.29 21.97
CA ARG A 80 24.34 2.97 23.17
C ARG A 80 24.55 2.07 24.38
N TRP A 81 25.11 2.63 25.45
CA TRP A 81 25.08 2.00 26.77
C TRP A 81 23.71 2.26 27.42
N ASN A 82 23.02 1.21 27.86
CA ASN A 82 21.70 1.34 28.50
C ASN A 82 21.74 1.29 30.04
N GLY A 83 22.93 1.36 30.64
CA GLY A 83 23.14 1.20 32.09
C GLY A 83 23.47 -0.24 32.51
N LYS A 84 23.19 -1.24 31.66
CA LYS A 84 23.47 -2.67 31.92
C LYS A 84 24.32 -3.33 30.84
N GLN A 85 24.09 -2.99 29.57
CA GLN A 85 24.79 -3.55 28.42
C GLN A 85 24.89 -2.54 27.28
N TYR A 86 25.86 -2.76 26.38
CA TYR A 86 25.93 -2.04 25.11
C TYR A 86 24.91 -2.63 24.13
N THR A 87 24.13 -1.77 23.48
CA THR A 87 23.18 -2.14 22.43
C THR A 87 23.52 -1.39 21.14
N GLY A 88 23.55 -2.09 20.00
CA GLY A 88 23.92 -1.49 18.71
C GLY A 88 24.41 -2.51 17.68
N PHE A 89 24.67 -2.04 16.45
CA PHE A 89 25.14 -2.85 15.31
C PHE A 89 24.28 -4.07 14.95
N VAL A 90 23.10 -3.84 14.37
CA VAL A 90 22.32 -4.90 13.70
C VAL A 90 22.42 -4.71 12.19
N THR A 91 23.15 -5.60 11.50
CA THR A 91 23.24 -5.61 10.03
C THR A 91 22.21 -6.55 9.44
N TYR A 92 21.33 -6.02 8.58
CA TYR A 92 20.46 -6.83 7.71
C TYR A 92 21.14 -7.07 6.36
N ASN A 93 21.01 -8.29 5.84
CA ASN A 93 21.48 -8.69 4.51
C ASN A 93 20.73 -7.89 3.43
N LYS A 94 21.44 -7.03 2.69
CA LYS A 94 20.84 -6.20 1.62
C LYS A 94 20.69 -6.98 0.31
N SER A 95 19.47 -7.06 -0.22
CA SER A 95 19.21 -7.38 -1.62
C SER A 95 19.01 -6.10 -2.44
N ASN A 96 19.78 -5.97 -3.53
CA ASN A 96 19.89 -4.75 -4.35
C ASN A 96 18.73 -4.64 -5.37
N ILE A 97 18.04 -3.49 -5.40
CA ILE A 97 17.11 -3.12 -6.49
C ILE A 97 17.60 -1.83 -7.16
N LYS A 98 17.94 -1.93 -8.46
CA LYS A 98 18.35 -0.79 -9.32
C LYS A 98 17.16 -0.22 -10.08
N ASN A 99 17.13 1.12 -10.20
CA ASN A 99 16.07 1.92 -10.79
C ASN A 99 15.91 1.72 -12.31
N VAL A 100 14.69 1.91 -12.79
CA VAL A 100 14.30 1.90 -14.21
C VAL A 100 13.71 3.27 -14.58
N LYS A 101 14.09 3.77 -15.76
CA LYS A 101 13.62 5.03 -16.36
C LYS A 101 12.47 4.73 -17.35
N MET A 102 11.38 5.50 -17.31
CA MET A 102 10.27 5.44 -18.26
C MET A 102 10.27 6.64 -19.22
N LEU A 103 9.88 6.38 -20.48
CA LEU A 103 9.93 7.31 -21.63
C LEU A 103 8.56 7.96 -21.94
N ILE A 104 7.46 7.41 -21.40
CA ILE A 104 6.07 7.81 -21.67
C ILE A 104 5.77 9.25 -21.18
N ASP A 105 6.49 9.71 -20.16
CA ASP A 105 6.12 10.90 -19.38
C ASP A 105 6.52 12.23 -20.03
N LYS A 106 7.48 12.23 -20.97
CA LYS A 106 7.99 13.47 -21.59
C LYS A 106 7.01 14.05 -22.60
N ASN A 107 6.45 13.24 -23.50
CA ASN A 107 5.67 13.74 -24.63
C ASN A 107 4.33 14.34 -24.18
N LEU A 108 3.60 13.65 -23.30
CA LEU A 108 2.32 14.16 -22.77
C LEU A 108 2.49 15.43 -21.94
N SER A 109 3.59 15.54 -21.18
CA SER A 109 3.89 16.74 -20.41
C SER A 109 4.31 17.91 -21.30
N CYS A 110 5.14 17.68 -22.32
CA CYS A 110 5.57 18.73 -23.25
C CYS A 110 4.37 19.36 -23.97
N GLN A 111 3.43 18.54 -24.45
CA GLN A 111 2.20 19.02 -25.10
C GLN A 111 1.33 19.89 -24.17
N GLN A 112 1.18 19.52 -22.89
CA GLN A 112 0.42 20.32 -21.92
C GLN A 112 1.09 21.68 -21.60
N TYR A 113 2.42 21.72 -21.55
CA TYR A 113 3.15 22.97 -21.31
C TYR A 113 3.22 23.86 -22.56
N GLN A 114 3.20 23.28 -23.77
CA GLN A 114 3.27 24.02 -25.02
C GLN A 114 1.99 24.80 -25.32
N TYR A 115 0.81 24.22 -25.03
CA TYR A 115 -0.48 24.85 -25.36
C TYR A 115 -1.19 25.48 -24.16
N GLY A 116 -0.64 25.40 -22.94
CA GLY A 116 -1.24 25.96 -21.72
C GLY A 116 -2.56 25.31 -21.27
N LEU A 117 -3.02 24.27 -21.97
CA LEU A 117 -4.28 23.56 -21.71
C LEU A 117 -4.00 22.21 -21.03
N HIS A 118 -4.53 22.05 -19.81
CA HIS A 118 -4.45 20.79 -19.08
C HIS A 118 -5.64 19.89 -19.41
N ALA A 119 -5.41 18.77 -20.11
CA ALA A 119 -6.42 17.74 -20.41
C ALA A 119 -6.83 16.91 -19.18
N GLY A 120 -7.09 17.54 -18.03
CA GLY A 120 -7.57 16.91 -16.79
C GLY A 120 -6.59 15.97 -16.08
N THR A 121 -5.39 15.72 -16.64
CA THR A 121 -4.40 14.84 -16.00
C THR A 121 -3.67 15.55 -14.86
N LYS A 122 -3.37 14.83 -13.77
CA LYS A 122 -2.60 15.38 -12.64
C LYS A 122 -1.07 15.40 -12.89
N ILE A 123 -0.62 15.21 -14.13
CA ILE A 123 0.79 15.06 -14.50
C ILE A 123 1.49 16.43 -14.45
N ARG A 124 2.69 16.50 -13.84
CA ARG A 124 3.54 17.70 -13.73
C ARG A 124 5.01 17.29 -13.90
N LYS A 125 5.92 18.21 -14.29
CA LYS A 125 7.38 17.95 -14.42
C LYS A 125 7.99 17.20 -13.22
N ARG A 126 7.50 17.46 -12.01
CA ARG A 126 7.93 16.80 -10.76
C ARG A 126 7.74 15.28 -10.75
N ARG A 127 6.77 14.74 -11.51
CA ARG A 127 6.54 13.29 -11.66
C ARG A 127 7.48 12.63 -12.65
N ILE A 128 7.97 13.40 -13.62
CA ILE A 128 8.91 12.95 -14.65
C ILE A 128 10.30 12.80 -14.04
N ASN A 129 10.68 13.75 -13.17
CA ASN A 129 11.94 13.74 -12.43
C ASN A 129 11.77 13.06 -11.06
N PHE A 130 11.15 11.88 -11.02
CA PHE A 130 10.83 11.15 -9.78
C PHE A 130 12.06 10.53 -9.08
N GLN A 131 13.28 10.69 -9.59
CA GLN A 131 14.47 9.96 -9.09
C GLN A 131 14.70 10.12 -7.58
N THR A 132 14.43 11.32 -7.05
CA THR A 132 14.53 11.65 -5.62
C THR A 132 13.27 11.26 -4.83
N GLU A 133 12.15 11.00 -5.50
CA GLU A 133 10.85 10.68 -4.93
C GLU A 133 10.36 9.26 -5.30
N LYS A 134 11.29 8.35 -5.67
CA LYS A 134 10.97 6.99 -6.17
C LYS A 134 10.12 6.13 -5.22
N MET A 135 10.16 6.43 -3.92
CA MET A 135 9.36 5.76 -2.89
C MET A 135 7.94 6.31 -2.76
N ARG A 136 7.62 7.44 -3.43
CA ARG A 136 6.27 8.03 -3.40
C ARG A 136 5.37 7.30 -4.37
N VAL A 137 4.74 6.22 -3.91
CA VAL A 137 3.76 5.42 -4.66
C VAL A 137 2.66 6.28 -5.30
N ARG A 138 2.27 7.38 -4.64
CA ARG A 138 1.31 8.36 -5.18
C ARG A 138 1.72 8.94 -6.54
N LEU A 139 3.01 9.09 -6.84
CA LEU A 139 3.45 9.60 -8.13
C LEU A 139 3.20 8.58 -9.23
N ALA A 140 3.51 7.31 -8.98
CA ALA A 140 3.31 6.20 -9.92
C ALA A 140 1.82 5.94 -10.18
N THR A 141 0.97 5.93 -9.13
CA THR A 141 -0.47 5.71 -9.30
C THR A 141 -1.16 6.80 -10.09
N GLN A 142 -0.66 8.03 -10.03
CA GLN A 142 -1.21 9.14 -10.83
C GLN A 142 -0.78 9.07 -12.29
N LEU A 143 0.38 8.48 -12.58
CA LEU A 143 0.82 8.23 -13.95
C LEU A 143 0.03 7.07 -14.58
N LEU A 144 -0.15 5.98 -13.85
CA LEU A 144 -0.88 4.79 -14.28
C LEU A 144 -2.37 4.91 -13.93
N SER A 145 -3.01 5.99 -14.38
CA SER A 145 -4.39 6.30 -14.02
C SER A 145 -5.33 6.35 -15.22
N CYS A 146 -6.62 6.12 -14.96
CA CYS A 146 -7.67 6.18 -15.97
C CYS A 146 -7.70 7.55 -16.71
N SER A 147 -7.49 8.66 -16.00
CA SER A 147 -7.48 9.99 -16.64
C SER A 147 -6.30 10.18 -17.60
N VAL A 148 -5.14 9.56 -17.33
CA VAL A 148 -3.99 9.59 -18.25
C VAL A 148 -4.30 8.78 -19.50
N SER A 149 -4.91 7.61 -19.36
CA SER A 149 -5.37 6.84 -20.51
C SER A 149 -6.41 7.60 -21.35
N ASN A 150 -7.39 8.23 -20.72
CA ASN A 150 -8.41 9.00 -21.45
C ASN A 150 -7.81 10.20 -22.20
N ALA A 151 -6.81 10.86 -21.61
CA ALA A 151 -6.09 11.93 -22.29
C ALA A 151 -5.31 11.42 -23.51
N LEU A 152 -4.61 10.29 -23.39
CA LEU A 152 -3.91 9.66 -24.52
C LEU A 152 -4.89 9.25 -25.62
N TYR A 153 -6.01 8.63 -25.25
CA TYR A 153 -7.09 8.27 -26.16
C TYR A 153 -7.64 9.49 -26.92
N PHE A 154 -7.92 10.58 -26.23
CA PHE A 154 -8.40 11.83 -26.83
C PHE A 154 -7.37 12.43 -27.81
N LEU A 155 -6.09 12.46 -27.44
CA LEU A 155 -5.03 12.97 -28.31
C LEU A 155 -4.84 12.12 -29.57
N ARG A 156 -4.99 10.80 -29.46
CA ARG A 156 -4.86 9.88 -30.59
C ARG A 156 -6.10 9.88 -31.50
N THR A 157 -7.31 9.88 -30.93
CA THR A 157 -8.54 9.68 -31.70
C THR A 157 -9.22 10.98 -32.12
N THR A 158 -9.30 11.96 -31.22
CA THR A 158 -9.97 13.23 -31.48
C THR A 158 -9.02 14.25 -32.09
N VAL A 159 -7.84 14.46 -31.49
CA VAL A 159 -6.85 15.45 -31.99
C VAL A 159 -6.00 14.87 -33.13
N LYS A 160 -5.83 13.54 -33.17
CA LYS A 160 -5.08 12.79 -34.20
C LYS A 160 -3.63 13.28 -34.37
N LEU A 161 -2.94 13.53 -33.26
CA LEU A 161 -1.53 13.93 -33.30
C LEU A 161 -0.65 12.76 -33.79
N PRO A 162 0.26 12.99 -34.75
CA PRO A 162 1.12 11.93 -35.32
C PRO A 162 2.05 11.30 -34.27
N GLU A 163 2.45 12.07 -33.25
CA GLU A 163 3.27 11.60 -32.13
C GLU A 163 2.57 10.53 -31.26
N PHE A 164 1.23 10.41 -31.35
CA PHE A 164 0.41 9.56 -30.47
C PHE A 164 -0.23 8.36 -31.18
N VAL A 165 0.11 8.10 -32.44
CA VAL A 165 -0.50 7.01 -33.24
C VAL A 165 -0.31 5.64 -32.58
N ASP A 166 0.88 5.38 -32.01
CA ASP A 166 1.23 4.09 -31.39
C ASP A 166 0.91 4.02 -29.87
N PHE A 167 0.19 5.00 -29.32
CA PHE A 167 -0.06 5.06 -27.88
C PHE A 167 -1.17 4.13 -27.38
N PHE A 168 -1.88 3.41 -28.28
CA PHE A 168 -2.92 2.45 -27.90
C PHE A 168 -2.42 1.41 -26.87
N GLY A 169 -1.21 0.88 -27.06
CA GLY A 169 -0.61 -0.05 -26.09
C GLY A 169 -0.39 0.58 -24.71
N THR A 170 -0.04 1.86 -24.67
CA THR A 170 0.17 2.63 -23.43
C THR A 170 -1.14 2.97 -22.74
N GLU A 171 -2.18 3.36 -23.49
CA GLU A 171 -3.55 3.55 -23.00
C GLU A 171 -4.03 2.28 -22.28
N LYS A 172 -3.97 1.14 -22.99
CA LYS A 172 -4.37 -0.16 -22.45
C LYS A 172 -3.57 -0.52 -21.20
N PHE A 173 -2.26 -0.30 -21.22
CA PHE A 173 -1.40 -0.55 -20.05
C PHE A 173 -1.79 0.29 -18.83
N CYS A 174 -2.04 1.58 -19.01
CA CYS A 174 -2.49 2.47 -17.94
C CYS A 174 -3.83 2.03 -17.33
N ILE A 175 -4.81 1.65 -18.16
CA ILE A 175 -6.12 1.16 -17.69
C ILE A 175 -5.97 -0.14 -16.92
N MET A 176 -5.23 -1.12 -17.48
CA MET A 176 -5.05 -2.43 -16.85
C MET A 176 -4.40 -2.29 -15.47
N LEU A 177 -3.29 -1.54 -15.38
CA LEU A 177 -2.65 -1.34 -14.08
C LEU A 177 -3.50 -0.51 -13.12
N ASN A 178 -4.22 0.53 -13.59
CA ASN A 178 -5.14 1.28 -12.74
C ASN A 178 -6.17 0.35 -12.09
N ASN A 179 -6.79 -0.53 -12.87
CA ASN A 179 -7.83 -1.43 -12.40
C ASN A 179 -7.28 -2.48 -11.43
N ILE A 180 -6.09 -3.02 -11.70
CA ILE A 180 -5.39 -3.91 -10.77
C ILE A 180 -5.12 -3.21 -9.43
N PHE A 181 -4.62 -1.97 -9.47
CA PHE A 181 -4.37 -1.20 -8.24
C PHE A 181 -5.67 -0.87 -7.48
N ASP A 182 -6.74 -0.56 -8.19
CA ASP A 182 -8.05 -0.29 -7.59
C ASP A 182 -8.63 -1.55 -6.93
N LEU A 183 -8.50 -2.73 -7.57
CA LEU A 183 -8.87 -4.04 -7.01
C LEU A 183 -8.08 -4.36 -5.74
N LEU A 184 -6.76 -4.13 -5.75
CA LEU A 184 -5.86 -4.43 -4.62
C LEU A 184 -5.89 -3.37 -3.50
N ASN A 185 -6.73 -2.33 -3.60
CA ASN A 185 -6.79 -1.23 -2.64
C ASN A 185 -8.23 -0.75 -2.38
N SER A 186 -9.17 -1.69 -2.31
CA SER A 186 -10.56 -1.41 -1.92
C SER A 186 -10.66 -1.09 -0.43
N ARG A 187 -11.34 0.03 -0.11
CA ARG A 187 -11.34 0.63 1.24
C ARG A 187 -12.70 0.69 1.91
N GLN A 188 -13.78 0.68 1.13
CA GLN A 188 -15.13 0.96 1.62
C GLN A 188 -16.12 0.02 0.95
N LYS A 189 -17.22 -0.29 1.64
CA LYS A 189 -18.27 -1.15 1.12
C LYS A 189 -19.07 -0.47 -0.01
N ASN A 190 -19.45 0.79 0.21
CA ASN A 190 -20.30 1.54 -0.69
C ASN A 190 -19.45 2.42 -1.60
N VAL A 191 -19.06 1.90 -2.77
CA VAL A 191 -18.20 2.61 -3.71
C VAL A 191 -18.95 2.87 -5.00
N LYS A 192 -18.89 4.12 -5.48
CA LYS A 192 -19.51 4.53 -6.76
C LYS A 192 -18.80 3.91 -7.98
N ASN A 193 -17.50 3.64 -7.86
CA ASN A 193 -16.70 3.04 -8.91
C ASN A 193 -16.61 1.52 -8.71
N PRO A 194 -17.14 0.71 -9.65
CA PRO A 194 -17.13 -0.76 -9.54
C PRO A 194 -15.74 -1.37 -9.39
N SER A 195 -14.71 -0.78 -10.01
CA SER A 195 -13.32 -1.28 -9.93
C SER A 195 -12.72 -1.21 -8.52
N LYS A 196 -13.30 -0.38 -7.64
CA LYS A 196 -12.88 -0.20 -6.25
C LYS A 196 -13.79 -0.92 -5.25
N SER A 197 -14.77 -1.67 -5.75
CA SER A 197 -15.70 -2.41 -4.91
C SER A 197 -14.96 -3.49 -4.11
N PRO A 198 -15.42 -3.80 -2.88
CA PRO A 198 -14.86 -4.90 -2.11
C PRO A 198 -15.20 -6.24 -2.77
N ILE A 199 -14.41 -7.28 -2.49
CA ILE A 199 -14.73 -8.64 -2.92
C ILE A 199 -15.83 -9.18 -2.02
N ASN A 200 -16.95 -9.61 -2.60
CA ASN A 200 -18.11 -10.14 -1.88
C ASN A 200 -18.77 -11.28 -2.68
N ARG A 201 -19.76 -11.94 -2.07
CA ARG A 201 -20.42 -13.10 -2.68
C ARG A 201 -21.16 -12.79 -3.98
N SER A 202 -21.65 -11.57 -4.18
CA SER A 202 -22.39 -11.22 -5.40
C SER A 202 -21.48 -10.87 -6.59
N ASN A 203 -20.26 -10.38 -6.34
CA ASN A 203 -19.34 -9.94 -7.41
C ASN A 203 -18.13 -10.85 -7.62
N ILE A 204 -17.94 -11.90 -6.81
CA ILE A 204 -16.76 -12.77 -6.89
C ILE A 204 -16.58 -13.42 -8.28
N THR A 205 -17.65 -13.80 -8.96
CA THR A 205 -17.61 -14.39 -10.31
C THR A 205 -17.03 -13.42 -11.33
N GLU A 206 -17.50 -12.17 -11.32
CA GLU A 206 -16.96 -11.10 -12.17
C GLU A 206 -15.51 -10.78 -11.83
N ILE A 207 -15.17 -10.74 -10.53
CA ILE A 207 -13.80 -10.47 -10.07
C ILE A 207 -12.84 -11.57 -10.53
N ARG A 208 -13.24 -12.84 -10.47
CA ARG A 208 -12.42 -13.96 -10.98
C ARG A 208 -12.14 -13.83 -12.47
N SER A 209 -13.15 -13.48 -13.26
CA SER A 209 -13.00 -13.22 -14.69
C SER A 209 -12.02 -12.08 -14.95
N LYS A 210 -12.15 -10.96 -14.22
CA LYS A 210 -11.22 -9.82 -14.31
C LYS A 210 -9.79 -10.18 -13.90
N VAL A 211 -9.61 -10.94 -12.82
CA VAL A 211 -8.28 -11.37 -12.40
C VAL A 211 -7.63 -12.26 -13.47
N MET A 212 -8.38 -13.17 -14.07
CA MET A 212 -7.88 -13.99 -15.19
C MET A 212 -7.49 -13.12 -16.40
N GLU A 213 -8.30 -12.12 -16.76
CA GLU A 213 -7.98 -11.15 -17.80
C GLU A 213 -6.67 -10.39 -17.49
N TYR A 214 -6.53 -9.90 -16.26
CA TYR A 214 -5.34 -9.16 -15.82
C TYR A 214 -4.08 -10.02 -15.81
N GLU A 215 -4.19 -11.28 -15.37
CA GLU A 215 -3.09 -12.24 -15.39
C GLU A 215 -2.64 -12.57 -16.80
N ASN A 216 -3.60 -12.83 -17.70
CA ASN A 216 -3.32 -13.09 -19.12
C ASN A 216 -2.65 -11.87 -19.75
N TYR A 217 -3.14 -10.66 -19.45
CA TYR A 217 -2.54 -9.42 -19.90
C TYR A 217 -1.09 -9.27 -19.41
N ILE A 218 -0.83 -9.41 -18.11
CA ILE A 218 0.52 -9.29 -17.55
C ILE A 218 1.46 -10.33 -18.17
N THR A 219 1.00 -11.57 -18.36
CA THR A 219 1.79 -12.66 -18.94
C THR A 219 2.15 -12.39 -20.41
N SER A 220 1.26 -11.71 -21.14
CA SER A 220 1.48 -11.29 -22.52
C SER A 220 2.47 -10.13 -22.68
N LEU A 221 2.76 -9.38 -21.60
CA LEU A 221 3.67 -8.23 -21.66
C LEU A 221 5.10 -8.67 -22.00
N GLN A 222 5.72 -7.92 -22.91
CA GLN A 222 7.09 -8.15 -23.34
C GLN A 222 7.96 -6.92 -23.13
N CYS A 223 9.24 -7.14 -22.86
CA CYS A 223 10.28 -6.13 -22.82
C CYS A 223 11.46 -6.64 -23.64
N ASN A 224 11.87 -5.89 -24.66
CA ASN A 224 12.91 -6.29 -25.61
C ASN A 224 12.68 -7.70 -26.21
N ARG A 225 11.44 -7.96 -26.67
CA ARG A 225 11.00 -9.25 -27.26
C ARG A 225 11.07 -10.47 -26.33
N LYS A 226 11.27 -10.26 -25.03
CA LYS A 226 11.21 -11.32 -23.99
C LYS A 226 10.02 -11.06 -23.08
N SER A 227 9.35 -12.12 -22.62
CA SER A 227 8.27 -11.98 -21.62
C SER A 227 8.78 -11.23 -20.39
N ILE A 228 7.99 -10.28 -19.89
CA ILE A 228 8.34 -9.43 -18.75
C ILE A 228 8.70 -10.26 -17.51
N LEU A 229 8.08 -11.44 -17.36
CA LEU A 229 8.25 -12.37 -16.24
C LEU A 229 9.60 -13.11 -16.26
N THR A 230 10.32 -13.09 -17.39
CA THR A 230 11.68 -13.65 -17.49
C THR A 230 12.76 -12.60 -17.29
N THR A 231 12.39 -11.31 -17.30
CA THR A 231 13.35 -10.21 -17.19
C THR A 231 13.71 -9.89 -15.73
N LYS A 232 14.71 -9.02 -15.55
CA LYS A 232 15.06 -8.45 -14.23
C LYS A 232 13.91 -7.65 -13.58
N ARG A 233 12.87 -7.28 -14.34
CA ARG A 233 11.70 -6.52 -13.86
C ARG A 233 10.54 -7.41 -13.40
N LYS A 234 10.71 -8.74 -13.46
CA LYS A 234 9.64 -9.72 -13.18
C LYS A 234 8.97 -9.57 -11.82
N LEU A 235 9.72 -9.19 -10.78
CA LEU A 235 9.25 -9.23 -9.39
C LEU A 235 8.01 -8.37 -9.15
N GLY A 236 7.94 -7.16 -9.72
CA GLY A 236 6.77 -6.30 -9.54
C GLY A 236 5.51 -6.90 -10.18
N PHE A 237 5.62 -7.41 -11.40
CA PHE A 237 4.51 -8.01 -12.14
C PHE A 237 4.08 -9.36 -11.54
N PHE A 238 5.05 -10.18 -11.14
CA PHE A 238 4.79 -11.43 -10.44
C PHE A 238 4.10 -11.19 -9.09
N GLY A 239 4.55 -10.16 -8.36
CA GLY A 239 3.89 -9.71 -7.13
C GLY A 239 2.42 -9.36 -7.36
N LEU A 240 2.11 -8.59 -8.41
CA LEU A 240 0.72 -8.25 -8.75
C LEU A 240 -0.14 -9.51 -9.00
N ILE A 241 0.36 -10.46 -9.80
CA ILE A 241 -0.35 -11.72 -10.07
C ILE A 241 -0.63 -12.47 -8.77
N ILE A 242 0.41 -12.68 -7.94
CA ILE A 242 0.25 -13.38 -6.67
C ILE A 242 -0.74 -12.64 -5.77
N SER A 243 -0.62 -11.32 -5.62
CA SER A 243 -1.52 -10.54 -4.77
C SER A 243 -2.99 -10.68 -5.18
N MET A 244 -3.29 -10.66 -6.49
CA MET A 244 -4.66 -10.85 -6.97
C MET A 244 -5.17 -12.27 -6.66
N ARG A 245 -4.37 -13.31 -6.91
CA ARG A 245 -4.72 -14.70 -6.58
C ARG A 245 -4.92 -14.90 -5.08
N SER A 246 -4.04 -14.32 -4.27
CA SER A 246 -4.13 -14.38 -2.81
C SER A 246 -5.40 -13.69 -2.31
N CYS A 247 -5.81 -12.56 -2.87
CA CYS A 247 -7.07 -11.90 -2.50
C CYS A 247 -8.28 -12.83 -2.72
N ILE A 248 -8.31 -13.54 -3.85
CA ILE A 248 -9.35 -14.53 -4.16
C ILE A 248 -9.28 -15.70 -3.17
N ALA A 249 -8.09 -16.25 -2.92
CA ALA A 249 -7.93 -17.38 -1.99
C ALA A 249 -8.35 -17.01 -0.55
N ILE A 250 -8.05 -15.78 -0.10
CA ILE A 250 -8.50 -15.28 1.21
C ILE A 250 -10.02 -15.15 1.22
N PHE A 251 -10.64 -14.71 0.12
CA PHE A 251 -12.10 -14.67 -0.02
C PHE A 251 -12.71 -16.07 0.13
N ASP A 252 -12.15 -17.05 -0.57
CA ASP A 252 -12.64 -18.42 -0.54
C ASP A 252 -12.59 -19.03 0.87
N ASN A 253 -11.54 -18.73 1.62
CA ASN A 253 -11.32 -19.28 2.95
C ASN A 253 -12.11 -18.57 4.05
N TYR A 254 -12.43 -17.28 3.89
CA TYR A 254 -12.93 -16.47 5.00
C TYR A 254 -14.23 -15.70 4.72
N ALA A 255 -14.75 -15.71 3.48
CA ALA A 255 -15.93 -14.92 3.10
C ALA A 255 -16.90 -15.59 2.09
N SER A 256 -16.60 -16.81 1.64
CA SER A 256 -17.31 -17.48 0.54
C SER A 256 -18.72 -17.94 0.90
N THR A 257 -18.95 -18.32 2.16
CA THR A 257 -20.24 -18.87 2.63
C THR A 257 -20.94 -17.91 3.59
N ASP A 258 -22.22 -18.14 3.87
CA ASP A 258 -22.95 -17.35 4.88
C ASP A 258 -22.49 -17.63 6.32
N GLU A 259 -21.90 -18.82 6.55
CA GLU A 259 -21.26 -19.21 7.81
C GLU A 259 -19.84 -18.62 7.97
N SER A 260 -19.29 -18.06 6.89
CA SER A 260 -17.95 -17.49 6.91
C SER A 260 -17.88 -16.28 7.85
N PRO A 261 -16.74 -16.06 8.54
CA PRO A 261 -16.59 -14.97 9.49
C PRO A 261 -16.64 -13.57 8.87
N LEU A 262 -16.44 -13.46 7.56
CA LEU A 262 -16.52 -12.20 6.81
C LEU A 262 -17.65 -12.23 5.78
N GLN A 263 -18.33 -11.10 5.63
CA GLN A 263 -19.31 -10.91 4.55
C GLN A 263 -18.66 -10.45 3.24
N TYR A 264 -17.50 -9.80 3.33
CA TYR A 264 -16.75 -9.24 2.22
C TYR A 264 -15.31 -8.97 2.63
N ILE A 265 -14.43 -8.76 1.67
CA ILE A 265 -13.01 -8.44 1.86
C ILE A 265 -12.71 -7.02 1.38
N LEU A 266 -12.10 -6.25 2.28
CA LEU A 266 -11.45 -4.99 1.95
C LEU A 266 -9.97 -5.26 1.69
N THR A 267 -9.57 -5.25 0.43
CA THR A 267 -8.19 -5.56 0.00
C THR A 267 -7.16 -4.57 0.54
N TYR A 268 -7.56 -3.35 0.93
CA TYR A 268 -6.67 -2.41 1.63
C TYR A 268 -6.20 -2.89 3.03
N LYS A 269 -6.90 -3.85 3.66
CA LYS A 269 -6.52 -4.39 4.97
C LYS A 269 -5.58 -5.60 4.86
N LEU A 270 -5.27 -6.03 3.63
CA LEU A 270 -4.40 -7.16 3.33
C LEU A 270 -2.96 -6.69 3.12
#